data_AF-A0A109BLA8-F1
#
_entry.id   AF-A0A109BLA8-F1
#
_cell.length_a   1.000
_cell.length_b   1.000
_cell.length_c   1.000
_cell.angle_alpha   90.00
_cell.angle_beta   90.00
_cell.angle_gamma   90.00
#
_symmetry.space_group_name_H-M   'P 1'
#
loop_
_entity.id
_entity.type
_entity.pdbx_description
1 polymer ?
#
loop_
_entity_poly.entity_id
_entity_poly.type
_entity_poly.pdbx_seq_one_letter_code
_entity_poly.pdbx_strand_id
1 'polypeptide(L)'
;MSMTDTSSVAGNSNASDAVSGEEDISEERFLALVDELRAATPSLSPIGGGVLVALRLGISDDTRTFSRTLGIEHALVLREVTELAEIGLLRIVDRKQRSQKASFALTDISTALLARTSLGGA
;
A
#
# COMPACT_ATOMS: atom_id res chain seq x y z
N MET A 1 -32.18 -22.24 -46.40
CA MET A 1 -31.30 -21.11 -46.74
C MET A 1 -31.76 -19.95 -45.85
N SER A 2 -31.23 -19.86 -44.62
CA SER A 2 -31.70 -18.88 -43.63
C SER A 2 -31.18 -17.49 -43.97
N MET A 3 -32.12 -16.57 -44.19
CA MET A 3 -31.88 -15.14 -44.23
C MET A 3 -31.69 -14.61 -42.81
N THR A 4 -30.67 -13.76 -42.69
CA THR A 4 -30.35 -12.91 -41.55
C THR A 4 -31.48 -11.93 -41.24
N ASP A 5 -31.80 -11.75 -39.97
CA ASP A 5 -32.26 -10.46 -39.47
C ASP A 5 -31.65 -10.18 -38.10
N THR A 6 -30.61 -9.36 -38.12
CA THR A 6 -30.00 -8.73 -36.97
C THR A 6 -30.68 -7.37 -36.86
N SER A 7 -31.55 -7.19 -35.87
CA SER A 7 -32.09 -5.88 -35.55
C SER A 7 -32.12 -5.63 -34.05
N SER A 8 -31.28 -4.67 -33.67
CA SER A 8 -31.65 -3.54 -32.81
C SER A 8 -31.95 -3.81 -31.34
N VAL A 9 -30.94 -3.61 -30.50
CA VAL A 9 -31.14 -3.03 -29.16
C VAL A 9 -30.40 -1.70 -29.11
N ALA A 10 -31.22 -0.66 -28.98
CA ALA A 10 -30.85 0.72 -28.80
C ALA A 10 -29.96 0.89 -27.56
N GLY A 11 -29.11 1.91 -27.64
CA GLY A 11 -28.10 2.19 -26.65
C GLY A 11 -28.64 2.54 -25.27
N ASN A 12 -27.76 2.36 -24.29
CA ASN A 12 -27.64 3.33 -23.23
C ASN A 12 -26.18 3.39 -22.79
N SER A 13 -25.36 4.12 -23.55
CA SER A 13 -24.06 4.59 -23.08
C SER A 13 -24.33 5.69 -22.06
N ASN A 14 -24.52 5.31 -20.80
CA ASN A 14 -24.39 6.27 -19.71
C ASN A 14 -22.91 6.66 -19.58
N ALA A 15 -22.53 7.64 -20.39
CA ALA A 15 -21.43 8.53 -20.10
C ALA A 15 -21.87 9.47 -18.97
N SER A 16 -21.57 9.08 -17.73
CA SER A 16 -21.53 9.99 -16.59
C SER A 16 -21.02 9.23 -15.38
N ASP A 17 -19.69 9.15 -15.24
CA ASP A 17 -19.13 9.41 -13.93
C ASP A 17 -17.75 10.04 -14.08
N ALA A 18 -17.74 11.37 -13.93
CA ALA A 18 -16.54 12.12 -13.66
C ALA A 18 -16.14 11.84 -12.22
N VAL A 19 -15.46 10.72 -11.96
CA VAL A 19 -14.76 10.52 -10.69
C VAL A 19 -13.48 11.33 -10.76
N SER A 20 -13.47 12.42 -9.99
CA SER A 20 -12.25 13.12 -9.62
C SER A 20 -11.35 12.12 -8.89
N GLY A 21 -10.17 11.85 -9.45
CA GLY A 21 -9.31 10.72 -9.07
C GLY A 21 -8.67 10.85 -7.69
N GLU A 22 -9.43 10.53 -6.65
CA GLU A 22 -8.93 9.84 -5.47
C GLU A 22 -9.32 8.37 -5.66
N GLU A 23 -8.47 7.60 -6.35
CA GLU A 23 -8.63 6.15 -6.39
C GLU A 23 -8.39 5.62 -4.97
N ASP A 24 -9.47 5.40 -4.22
CA ASP A 24 -9.40 4.75 -2.93
C ASP A 24 -8.78 3.35 -3.14
N ILE A 25 -7.60 3.14 -2.56
CA ILE A 25 -6.85 1.90 -2.75
C ILE A 25 -7.66 0.74 -2.16
N SER A 26 -8.09 -0.19 -3.01
CA SER A 26 -8.82 -1.36 -2.51
C SER A 26 -7.91 -2.23 -1.62
N GLU A 27 -8.50 -2.89 -0.63
CA GLU A 27 -7.78 -3.82 0.25
C GLU A 27 -7.06 -4.93 -0.55
N GLU A 28 -7.73 -5.45 -1.57
CA GLU A 28 -7.17 -6.45 -2.49
C GLU A 28 -5.93 -5.92 -3.22
N ARG A 29 -5.98 -4.65 -3.67
CA ARG A 29 -4.83 -4.02 -4.32
C ARG A 29 -3.70 -3.79 -3.32
N PHE A 30 -4.01 -3.36 -2.10
CA PHE A 30 -3.02 -3.20 -1.03
C PHE A 30 -2.31 -4.54 -0.75
N LEU A 31 -3.05 -5.63 -0.55
CA LEU A 31 -2.48 -6.94 -0.27
C LEU A 31 -1.66 -7.47 -1.46
N ALA A 32 -2.13 -7.28 -2.69
CA ALA A 32 -1.36 -7.65 -3.89
C ALA A 32 -0.01 -6.92 -3.97
N LEU A 33 0.04 -5.64 -3.59
CA LEU A 33 1.28 -4.87 -3.54
C LEU A 33 2.24 -5.36 -2.46
N VAL A 34 1.71 -5.73 -1.28
CA VAL A 34 2.49 -6.33 -0.21
C VAL A 34 3.09 -7.66 -0.66
N ASP A 35 2.31 -8.51 -1.32
CA ASP A 35 2.79 -9.79 -1.82
C ASP A 35 3.83 -9.64 -2.94
N GLU A 36 3.64 -8.68 -3.85
CA GLU A 36 4.62 -8.37 -4.89
C GLU A 36 5.96 -7.92 -4.28
N LEU A 37 5.91 -7.05 -3.27
CA LEU A 37 7.10 -6.58 -2.55
C LEU A 37 7.82 -7.74 -1.82
N ARG A 38 7.05 -8.64 -1.20
CA ARG A 38 7.58 -9.81 -0.48
C ARG A 38 8.13 -10.87 -1.44
N ALA A 39 7.55 -11.03 -2.62
CA ALA A 39 8.12 -11.88 -3.66
C ALA A 39 9.50 -11.35 -4.12
N ALA A 40 9.66 -10.03 -4.19
CA ALA A 40 10.93 -9.38 -4.50
C ALA A 40 11.93 -9.39 -3.32
N THR A 41 11.45 -9.51 -2.08
CA THR A 41 12.24 -9.52 -0.84
C THR A 41 11.72 -10.58 0.15
N PRO A 42 12.06 -11.87 -0.03
CA PRO A 42 11.44 -12.97 0.73
C PRO A 42 11.65 -12.94 2.26
N SER A 43 12.68 -12.22 2.73
CA SER A 43 12.92 -12.02 4.16
C SER A 43 11.98 -11.00 4.81
N LEU A 44 11.18 -10.28 4.02
CA LEU A 44 10.27 -9.25 4.51
C LEU A 44 9.01 -9.89 5.12
N SER A 45 8.74 -9.53 6.38
CA SER A 45 7.53 -9.95 7.07
C SER A 45 6.27 -9.35 6.39
N PRO A 46 5.08 -9.97 6.55
CA PRO A 46 3.82 -9.40 6.07
C PRO A 46 3.57 -7.99 6.62
N ILE A 47 3.82 -7.77 7.92
CA ILE A 47 3.60 -6.48 8.57
C ILE A 47 4.61 -5.45 8.04
N GLY A 48 5.88 -5.83 7.90
CA GLY A 48 6.92 -4.95 7.37
C GLY A 48 6.63 -4.52 5.93
N GLY A 49 6.17 -5.46 5.09
CA GLY A 49 5.70 -5.14 3.74
C GLY A 49 4.51 -4.19 3.74
N GLY A 50 3.53 -4.45 4.61
CA GLY A 50 2.39 -3.55 4.83
C GLY A 50 2.81 -2.13 5.21
N VAL A 51 3.78 -1.98 6.12
CA VAL A 51 4.29 -0.67 6.55
C VAL A 51 4.93 0.10 5.38
N LEU A 52 5.75 -0.57 4.57
CA LEU A 52 6.42 0.07 3.43
C LEU A 52 5.42 0.49 2.35
N VAL A 53 4.45 -0.37 2.03
CA VAL A 53 3.38 -0.07 1.06
C VAL A 53 2.48 1.05 1.57
N ALA A 54 2.04 0.99 2.84
CA ALA A 54 1.20 2.02 3.44
C ALA A 54 1.88 3.39 3.46
N LEU A 55 3.18 3.44 3.73
CA LEU A 55 3.96 4.67 3.68
C LEU A 55 4.09 5.21 2.25
N ARG A 56 4.36 4.34 1.27
CA ARG A 56 4.46 4.73 -0.15
C ARG A 56 3.15 5.30 -0.69
N LEU A 57 2.02 4.73 -0.26
CA LEU A 57 0.68 5.16 -0.64
C LEU A 57 0.17 6.37 0.16
N GLY A 58 0.94 6.87 1.14
CA GLY A 58 0.52 7.98 1.99
C GLY A 58 -0.59 7.63 2.99
N ILE A 59 -0.86 6.34 3.23
CA ILE A 59 -1.89 5.85 4.16
C ILE A 59 -1.47 6.12 5.61
N SER A 60 -0.18 5.95 5.91
CA SER A 60 0.36 6.17 7.26
C SER A 60 1.85 6.47 7.25
N ASP A 61 2.25 7.45 8.07
CA ASP A 61 3.64 7.84 8.32
C ASP A 61 4.10 7.58 9.76
N ASP A 62 3.22 7.00 10.59
CA ASP A 62 3.51 6.66 11.97
C ASP A 62 2.84 5.35 12.44
N THR A 63 3.40 4.78 13.52
CA THR A 63 2.99 3.46 14.03
C THR A 63 1.57 3.43 14.57
N ARG A 64 1.01 4.57 15.02
CA ARG A 64 -0.32 4.65 15.61
C ARG A 64 -1.39 4.64 14.51
N THR A 65 -1.17 5.44 13.47
CA THR A 65 -2.05 5.52 12.30
C THR A 65 -2.08 4.18 11.60
N PHE A 66 -0.92 3.57 11.34
CA PHE A 66 -0.85 2.24 10.72
C PHE A 66 -1.62 1.18 11.52
N SER A 67 -1.38 1.06 12.83
CA SER A 67 -2.10 0.12 13.70
C SER A 67 -3.61 0.30 13.65
N ARG A 68 -4.08 1.55 13.69
CA ARG A 68 -5.52 1.85 13.68
C ARG A 68 -6.16 1.54 12.33
N THR A 69 -5.48 1.88 11.23
CA THR A 69 -6.02 1.69 9.87
C THR A 69 -6.07 0.21 9.50
N LEU A 70 -5.05 -0.57 9.86
CA LEU A 70 -4.93 -2.00 9.48
C LEU A 70 -5.45 -2.95 10.57
N GLY A 71 -5.87 -2.44 11.74
CA GLY A 71 -6.32 -3.27 12.86
C GLY A 71 -5.22 -4.15 13.48
N ILE A 72 -3.95 -3.73 13.38
CA ILE A 72 -2.79 -4.49 13.89
C ILE A 72 -2.33 -3.92 15.22
N GLU A 73 -2.04 -4.80 16.18
CA GLU A 73 -1.54 -4.43 17.51
C GLU A 73 -0.30 -3.53 17.45
N HIS A 74 -0.34 -2.42 18.20
CA HIS A 74 0.71 -1.38 18.17
C HIS A 74 2.09 -1.90 18.54
N ALA A 75 2.17 -2.85 19.47
CA ALA A 75 3.42 -3.47 19.87
C ALA A 75 4.08 -4.27 18.72
N LEU A 76 3.29 -4.96 17.89
CA LEU A 76 3.80 -5.69 16.72
C LEU A 76 4.33 -4.73 15.67
N VAL A 77 3.59 -3.64 15.41
CA VAL A 77 4.01 -2.59 14.48
C VAL A 77 5.32 -1.93 14.95
N LEU A 78 5.46 -1.67 16.25
CA LEU A 78 6.70 -1.10 16.81
C LEU A 78 7.90 -2.03 16.67
N ARG A 79 7.71 -3.34 16.90
CA ARG A 79 8.74 -4.35 16.70
C ARG A 79 9.21 -4.33 15.24
N GLU A 80 8.28 -4.39 14.30
CA GLU A 80 8.58 -4.45 12.87
C GLU A 80 9.21 -3.15 12.36
N VAL A 81 8.73 -1.97 12.78
CA VAL A 81 9.36 -0.69 12.40
C VAL A 81 10.78 -0.59 12.95
N THR A 82 11.06 -1.17 14.13
CA THR A 82 12.42 -1.22 14.66
C THR A 82 13.30 -2.14 13.82
N GLU A 83 12.83 -3.34 13.49
CA GLU A 83 13.55 -4.30 12.64
C GLU A 83 13.82 -3.73 11.24
N LEU A 84 12.82 -3.11 10.60
CA LEU A 84 12.97 -2.43 9.31
C LEU A 84 14.00 -1.29 9.34
N ALA A 85 14.07 -0.56 10.46
CA ALA A 85 15.06 0.50 10.63
C ALA A 85 16.47 -0.08 10.81
N GLU A 86 16.63 -1.18 11.53
CA GLU A 86 17.90 -1.87 11.72
C GLU A 86 18.46 -2.42 10.41
N ILE A 87 17.60 -2.97 9.54
CA ILE A 87 18.01 -3.46 8.21
C ILE A 87 18.04 -2.35 7.13
N GLY A 88 17.81 -1.09 7.51
CA GLY A 88 17.96 0.07 6.63
C GLY A 88 16.84 0.29 5.61
N LEU A 89 15.67 -0.35 5.78
CA LEU A 89 14.49 -0.13 4.93
C LEU A 89 13.61 1.03 5.41
N LEU A 90 13.72 1.41 6.68
CA LEU A 90 13.08 2.61 7.22
C LEU A 90 14.10 3.52 7.92
N ARG A 91 13.80 4.82 7.93
CA ARG A 91 14.43 5.79 8.80
C ARG A 91 13.42 6.29 9.81
N ILE A 92 13.72 6.17 11.10
CA ILE A 92 12.90 6.75 12.15
C ILE A 92 13.16 8.26 12.21
N VAL A 93 12.09 9.04 12.04
CA VAL A 93 12.13 10.51 11.98
C VAL A 93 11.94 11.13 13.36
N ASP A 94 10.98 10.60 14.13
CA ASP A 94 10.68 11.08 15.48
C ASP A 94 10.12 9.94 16.34
N ARG A 95 10.35 10.01 17.66
CA ARG A 95 9.76 9.11 18.65
C ARG A 95 9.18 9.91 19.81
N LYS A 96 7.87 9.81 20.00
CA LYS A 96 7.17 10.43 21.13
C LYS A 96 7.31 9.57 22.38
N GLN A 97 8.17 10.00 23.30
CA GLN A 97 8.46 9.33 24.58
C GLN A 97 7.23 8.91 25.40
N ARG A 98 6.17 9.74 25.45
CA ARG A 98 4.98 9.43 26.27
C ARG A 98 4.01 8.43 25.65
N SER A 99 3.99 8.30 24.32
CA SER A 99 3.00 7.46 23.61
C SER A 99 3.63 6.30 22.84
N GLN A 100 4.96 6.19 22.86
CA GLN A 100 5.73 5.26 22.02
C GLN A 100 5.35 5.34 20.53
N LYS A 101 4.83 6.49 20.07
CA LYS A 101 4.55 6.73 18.66
C LYS A 101 5.86 7.00 17.94
N ALA A 102 6.10 6.29 16.85
CA ALA A 102 7.26 6.52 15.99
C ALA A 102 6.78 6.95 14.61
N SER A 103 7.30 8.09 14.14
CA SER A 103 7.15 8.52 12.74
C SER A 103 8.36 8.07 11.95
N PHE A 104 8.16 7.66 10.70
CA PHE A 104 9.20 7.04 9.89
C PHE A 104 9.07 7.41 8.41
N ALA A 105 10.18 7.28 7.68
CA ALA A 105 10.30 7.58 6.27
C ALA A 105 10.96 6.42 5.52
N LEU A 106 10.67 6.28 4.23
CA LEU A 106 11.38 5.35 3.34
C LEU A 106 12.85 5.77 3.22
N THR A 107 13.72 4.79 3.01
CA THR A 107 15.11 5.00 2.62
C THR A 107 15.24 4.84 1.11
N ASP A 108 16.41 5.13 0.56
CA ASP A 108 16.67 4.91 -0.87
C ASP A 108 16.55 3.42 -1.24
N ILE A 109 16.92 2.52 -0.31
CA ILE A 109 16.83 1.07 -0.50
C ILE A 109 15.36 0.66 -0.63
N SER A 110 14.51 1.02 0.33
CA SER A 110 13.09 0.65 0.26
C SER A 110 12.36 1.35 -0.89
N THR A 111 12.75 2.58 -1.22
CA THR A 111 12.22 3.29 -2.41
C THR A 111 12.56 2.53 -3.69
N ALA A 112 13.81 2.07 -3.85
CA ALA A 112 14.22 1.27 -5.00
C ALA A 112 13.50 -0.09 -5.08
N LEU A 113 13.26 -0.74 -3.93
CA LEU A 113 12.48 -1.98 -3.88
C LEU A 113 11.03 -1.76 -4.31
N LEU A 114 10.38 -0.71 -3.80
CA LEU A 114 9.01 -0.35 -4.15
C LEU A 114 8.87 0.09 -5.62
N ALA A 115 9.91 0.67 -6.22
CA ALA A 115 9.91 1.01 -7.64
C ALA A 115 9.91 -0.23 -8.57
N ARG A 116 10.25 -1.42 -8.04
CA ARG A 116 10.20 -2.68 -8.80
C ARG A 116 8.83 -3.34 -8.76
N THR A 117 7.95 -2.91 -7.87
CA THR A 117 6.59 -3.40 -7.83
C THR A 117 5.72 -2.53 -8.74
N SER A 118 4.46 -2.91 -8.91
CA SER A 118 3.47 -2.13 -9.63
C SER A 118 3.15 -0.76 -8.97
N LEU A 119 3.85 -0.36 -7.90
CA LEU A 119 3.90 1.01 -7.34
C LEU A 119 4.89 1.94 -8.05
N GLY A 120 5.81 1.42 -8.87
CA GLY A 120 6.88 2.20 -9.52
C GLY A 120 6.44 3.03 -10.73
N GLY A 121 5.17 2.97 -11.11
CA GLY A 121 4.63 3.60 -12.33
C GLY A 121 4.01 4.99 -12.15
N ALA A 122 4.26 5.68 -11.05
CA ALA A 122 3.74 7.03 -10.76
C ALA A 122 4.79 8.11 -11.02
#